data_AF-A0A1Z5K0W3-F1
#
_entry.id   AF-A0A1Z5K0W3-F1
#
_cell.length_a   1.000
_cell.length_b   1.000
_cell.length_c   1.000
_cell.angle_alpha   90.00
_cell.angle_beta   90.00
_cell.angle_gamma   90.00
#
_symmetry.space_group_name_H-M   'P 1'
#
loop_
_entity.id
_entity.type
_entity.pdbx_description
1 polymer ?
#
loop_
_entity_poly.entity_id
_entity_poly.type
_entity_poly.pdbx_seq_one_letter_code
_entity_poly.pdbx_strand_id
1 'polypeptide(L)'
;MTVTTEAFLGARCPRQILSTHLKYGDHHDRFDDKELQQRLTQMRIKLLEAEIRMLPKPNLSPKAFVMELLEAIANNGEPLPDAGFRSLIRASTPSWKRRLYHSVAAPPSANLDHVASALGETMARSDNQFAILVGEGEKFRITFPTDTVDYGDGTSWVECRLRGRDSDKLLVMIGWQLVQREDDGAWLVDSVDWQDFRDQFRPGIGREEWMRICG
;
A
#
# COMPACT_ATOMS: atom_id res chain seq x y z
N MET A 1 27.52 -69.75 8.20
CA MET A 1 27.77 -68.57 9.05
C MET A 1 28.86 -67.74 8.39
N THR A 2 28.50 -66.51 7.99
CA THR A 2 29.34 -65.33 7.66
C THR A 2 30.48 -65.42 6.62
N VAL A 3 30.68 -64.28 5.95
CA VAL A 3 31.22 -64.06 4.61
C VAL A 3 32.59 -63.35 4.67
N THR A 4 33.52 -63.86 3.85
CA THR A 4 34.68 -63.32 3.09
C THR A 4 35.54 -62.12 3.53
N THR A 5 36.85 -62.33 3.37
CA THR A 5 37.90 -61.46 2.76
C THR A 5 39.03 -62.44 2.31
N GLU A 6 39.88 -62.27 1.30
CA GLU A 6 40.44 -61.11 0.63
C GLU A 6 41.21 -61.55 -0.66
N ALA A 7 41.36 -60.59 -1.59
CA ALA A 7 42.46 -60.30 -2.52
C ALA A 7 43.20 -61.42 -3.32
N PHE A 8 43.09 -61.30 -4.65
CA PHE A 8 44.12 -61.72 -5.62
C PHE A 8 44.34 -60.59 -6.65
N LEU A 9 45.58 -60.13 -6.82
CA LEU A 9 45.99 -59.20 -7.88
C LEU A 9 47.03 -59.88 -8.77
N GLY A 10 46.71 -60.04 -10.05
CA GLY A 10 47.58 -60.63 -11.08
C GLY A 10 47.31 -60.08 -12.48
N ALA A 11 48.30 -59.34 -13.00
CA ALA A 11 48.77 -59.21 -14.39
C ALA A 11 47.84 -59.14 -15.64
N ARG A 12 48.03 -58.01 -16.37
CA ARG A 12 48.25 -57.76 -17.83
C ARG A 12 47.13 -57.90 -18.91
N CYS A 13 46.85 -56.72 -19.52
CA CYS A 13 46.46 -56.36 -20.91
C CYS A 13 45.14 -56.88 -21.53
N PRO A 14 44.55 -56.22 -22.55
CA PRO A 14 44.57 -54.80 -22.95
C PRO A 14 43.13 -54.24 -23.03
N ARG A 15 42.88 -53.01 -22.58
CA ARG A 15 41.64 -52.31 -22.95
C ARG A 15 41.95 -50.90 -23.42
N GLN A 16 41.59 -50.67 -24.68
CA GLN A 16 41.48 -49.37 -25.32
C GLN A 16 40.95 -48.35 -24.30
N ILE A 17 41.78 -47.37 -23.97
CA ILE A 17 41.26 -46.13 -23.38
C ILE A 17 40.55 -45.44 -24.53
N LEU A 18 39.24 -45.67 -24.63
CA LEU A 18 38.34 -44.79 -25.33
C LEU A 18 38.58 -43.39 -24.76
N SER A 19 39.25 -42.54 -25.53
CA SER A 19 39.20 -41.10 -25.36
C SER A 19 37.77 -40.67 -25.64
N THR A 20 36.89 -40.86 -24.66
CA THR A 20 35.65 -40.11 -24.59
C THR A 20 36.08 -38.68 -24.31
N HIS A 21 36.16 -37.89 -25.38
CA HIS A 21 35.95 -36.46 -25.33
C HIS A 21 34.70 -36.20 -24.48
N LEU A 22 34.86 -36.05 -23.18
CA LEU A 22 33.98 -35.23 -22.38
C LEU A 22 34.20 -33.83 -22.94
N LYS A 23 33.39 -33.49 -23.96
CA LYS A 23 33.07 -32.11 -24.25
C LYS A 23 32.50 -31.59 -22.94
N TYR A 24 33.34 -30.94 -22.15
CA TYR A 24 32.88 -29.91 -21.23
C TYR A 24 32.08 -28.98 -22.13
N GLY A 25 30.76 -29.15 -22.09
CA GLY A 25 29.84 -28.22 -22.70
C GLY A 25 30.19 -26.89 -22.08
N ASP A 26 30.78 -26.04 -22.90
CA ASP A 26 31.01 -24.64 -22.63
C ASP A 26 29.62 -23.99 -22.53
N HIS A 27 28.94 -24.23 -21.40
CA HIS A 27 27.83 -23.41 -20.95
C HIS A 27 28.42 -22.12 -20.39
N HIS A 28 29.09 -21.38 -21.27
CA HIS A 28 29.13 -19.94 -21.17
C HIS A 28 27.69 -19.45 -21.36
N ASP A 29 26.90 -19.50 -20.29
CA ASP A 29 25.80 -18.56 -20.07
C ASP A 29 26.45 -17.17 -20.05
N ARG A 30 26.67 -16.62 -21.25
CA ARG A 30 26.98 -15.21 -21.43
C ARG A 30 25.75 -14.49 -20.93
N PHE A 31 25.80 -14.04 -19.68
CA PHE A 31 24.92 -13.00 -19.17
C PHE A 31 24.94 -11.88 -20.22
N ASP A 32 23.86 -11.73 -20.99
CA ASP A 32 23.77 -10.68 -22.00
C ASP A 32 23.53 -9.38 -21.26
N ASP A 33 24.63 -8.69 -20.94
CA ASP A 33 24.61 -7.39 -20.26
C ASP A 33 23.70 -6.39 -20.98
N LYS A 34 23.53 -6.50 -22.31
CA LYS A 34 22.62 -5.63 -23.06
C LYS A 34 21.16 -5.96 -22.77
N GLU A 35 20.82 -7.24 -22.71
CA GLU A 35 19.47 -7.67 -22.36
C GLU A 35 19.13 -7.26 -20.92
N LEU A 36 20.06 -7.43 -19.97
CA LEU A 36 19.89 -6.97 -18.59
C LEU A 36 19.68 -5.45 -18.52
N GLN A 37 20.51 -4.67 -19.22
CA GLN A 37 20.38 -3.21 -19.26
C GLN A 37 19.04 -2.76 -19.86
N GLN A 38 18.57 -3.43 -20.91
CA GLN A 38 17.26 -3.16 -21.51
C GLN A 38 16.13 -3.45 -20.52
N ARG A 39 16.17 -4.60 -19.84
CA ARG A 39 15.18 -4.96 -18.81
C ARG A 39 15.17 -3.98 -17.63
N LEU A 40 16.35 -3.59 -17.13
CA LEU A 40 16.47 -2.58 -16.08
C LEU A 40 15.89 -1.23 -16.51
N THR A 41 16.15 -0.82 -17.75
CA THR A 41 15.62 0.43 -18.31
C THR A 41 14.09 0.37 -18.40
N GLN A 42 13.54 -0.74 -18.91
CA GLN A 42 12.09 -0.94 -18.99
C GLN A 42 11.43 -0.94 -17.61
N MET A 43 12.05 -1.60 -16.61
CA MET A 43 11.56 -1.57 -15.24
C MET A 43 11.56 -0.14 -14.68
N ARG A 44 12.63 0.62 -14.90
CA ARG A 44 12.71 2.01 -14.43
C ARG A 44 11.63 2.90 -15.06
N ILE A 45 11.35 2.72 -16.34
CA ILE A 45 10.26 3.44 -17.02
C ILE A 45 8.92 3.09 -16.38
N LYS A 46 8.62 1.81 -16.18
CA LYS A 46 7.37 1.37 -15.54
C LYS A 46 7.20 1.92 -14.12
N LEU A 47 8.28 1.95 -13.33
CA LEU A 47 8.26 2.53 -11.99
C LEU A 47 7.94 4.04 -12.04
N LEU A 48 8.61 4.79 -12.92
CA LEU A 48 8.35 6.23 -13.10
C LEU A 48 6.92 6.50 -13.57
N GLU A 49 6.40 5.71 -14.51
CA GLU A 49 5.02 5.83 -14.99
C GLU A 49 4.01 5.55 -13.87
N ALA A 50 4.26 4.55 -13.02
CA ALA A 50 3.45 4.27 -11.86
C ALA A 50 3.48 5.43 -10.86
N GLU A 51 4.65 6.03 -10.63
CA GLU A 51 4.79 7.18 -9.73
C GLU A 51 4.06 8.44 -10.21
N ILE A 52 4.09 8.73 -11.51
CA ILE A 52 3.38 9.87 -12.12
C ILE A 52 1.86 9.72 -11.97
N ARG A 53 1.36 8.48 -11.94
CA ARG A 53 -0.08 8.19 -11.79
C ARG A 53 -0.57 8.27 -10.35
N MET A 54 0.30 8.38 -9.36
CA MET A 54 -0.10 8.52 -7.96
C MET A 54 -0.62 9.93 -7.66
N LEU A 55 -1.38 10.07 -6.58
CA LEU A 55 -1.79 11.39 -6.07
C LEU A 55 -0.57 12.18 -5.54
N PRO A 56 -0.62 13.52 -5.56
CA PRO A 56 -1.74 14.37 -5.98
C PRO A 56 -1.80 14.59 -7.51
N LYS A 57 -3.00 14.55 -8.08
CA LYS A 57 -3.26 14.84 -9.50
C LYS A 57 -4.00 16.17 -9.64
N PRO A 58 -3.60 17.03 -10.61
CA PRO A 58 -4.37 18.23 -10.91
C PRO A 58 -5.72 17.87 -11.55
N ASN A 59 -6.70 18.76 -11.43
CA ASN A 59 -8.03 18.67 -12.06
C ASN A 59 -9.00 17.60 -11.52
N LEU A 60 -8.73 17.02 -10.35
CA LEU A 60 -9.74 16.20 -9.67
C LEU A 60 -10.76 17.09 -8.95
N SER A 61 -12.03 16.69 -8.95
CA SER A 61 -12.99 17.26 -8.01
C SER A 61 -12.67 16.77 -6.59
N PRO A 62 -13.06 17.51 -5.53
CA PRO A 62 -12.86 17.09 -4.14
C PRO A 62 -13.35 15.66 -3.83
N LYS A 63 -14.55 15.29 -4.30
CA LYS A 63 -15.09 13.92 -4.13
C LYS A 63 -14.27 12.88 -4.89
N ALA A 64 -13.84 13.19 -6.11
CA ALA A 64 -13.02 12.27 -6.91
C ALA A 64 -11.64 12.06 -6.28
N PHE A 65 -11.02 13.13 -5.77
CA PHE A 65 -9.76 13.06 -5.03
C PHE A 65 -9.87 12.14 -3.80
N VAL A 66 -10.89 12.34 -2.96
CA VAL A 66 -11.12 11.49 -1.76
C VAL A 66 -11.37 10.04 -2.16
N MET A 67 -12.16 9.80 -3.22
CA MET A 67 -12.41 8.45 -3.71
C MET A 67 -11.12 7.75 -4.17
N GLU A 68 -10.35 8.40 -5.04
CA GLU A 68 -9.07 7.83 -5.52
C GLU A 68 -8.09 7.57 -4.39
N LEU A 69 -8.03 8.47 -3.39
CA LEU A 69 -7.16 8.30 -2.23
C LEU A 69 -7.57 7.10 -1.37
N LEU A 70 -8.87 6.95 -1.09
CA LEU A 70 -9.39 5.83 -0.33
C LEU A 70 -9.21 4.50 -1.07
N GLU A 71 -9.41 4.48 -2.39
CA GLU A 71 -9.15 3.31 -3.23
C GLU A 71 -7.67 2.94 -3.25
N ALA A 72 -6.77 3.92 -3.30
CA ALA A 72 -5.33 3.69 -3.21
C ALA A 72 -4.93 3.10 -1.85
N ILE A 73 -5.50 3.59 -0.74
CA ILE A 73 -5.26 3.05 0.61
C ILE A 73 -5.79 1.62 0.73
N ALA A 74 -6.99 1.34 0.20
CA ALA A 74 -7.56 0.00 0.21
C ALA A 74 -6.74 -0.99 -0.63
N ASN A 75 -6.07 -0.52 -1.68
CA ASN A 75 -5.18 -1.31 -2.53
C ASN A 75 -3.71 -0.92 -2.32
N ASN A 76 -3.27 -0.83 -1.06
CA ASN A 76 -1.95 -0.30 -0.70
C ASN A 76 -0.75 -0.96 -1.41
N GLY A 77 -0.90 -2.20 -1.90
CA GLY A 77 0.16 -2.92 -2.62
C GLY A 77 0.27 -2.62 -4.12
N GLU A 78 -0.66 -1.86 -4.71
CA GLU A 78 -0.76 -1.64 -6.16
C GLU A 78 -0.75 -0.13 -6.50
N PRO A 79 -0.08 0.31 -7.58
CA PRO A 79 0.75 -0.47 -8.51
C PRO A 79 2.16 -0.78 -7.97
N LEU A 80 2.50 -0.24 -6.79
CA LEU A 80 3.80 -0.41 -6.12
C LEU A 80 3.55 -0.72 -4.63
N PRO A 81 4.51 -1.33 -3.93
CA PRO A 81 4.44 -1.50 -2.49
C PRO A 81 4.21 -0.17 -1.77
N ASP A 82 3.23 -0.16 -0.88
CA ASP A 82 2.82 0.99 -0.08
C ASP A 82 2.32 2.21 -0.88
N ALA A 83 1.87 2.00 -2.12
CA ALA A 83 1.38 3.06 -3.00
C ALA A 83 0.23 3.87 -2.38
N GLY A 84 -0.63 3.23 -1.59
CA GLY A 84 -1.73 3.89 -0.90
C GLY A 84 -1.24 4.93 0.11
N PHE A 85 -0.38 4.51 1.04
CA PHE A 85 0.17 5.42 2.05
C PHE A 85 1.20 6.39 1.48
N ARG A 86 1.94 6.02 0.42
CA ARG A 86 2.75 6.97 -0.36
C ARG A 86 1.88 8.08 -0.94
N SER A 87 0.75 7.72 -1.55
CA SER A 87 -0.22 8.67 -2.12
C SER A 87 -0.79 9.59 -1.03
N LEU A 88 -1.16 9.04 0.13
CA LEU A 88 -1.62 9.84 1.27
C LEU A 88 -0.57 10.86 1.70
N ILE A 89 0.67 10.43 1.95
CA ILE A 89 1.74 11.32 2.40
C ILE A 89 2.07 12.40 1.35
N ARG A 90 2.11 12.02 0.06
CA ARG A 90 2.38 12.95 -1.05
C ARG A 90 1.25 13.96 -1.23
N ALA A 91 0.00 13.53 -1.05
CA ALA A 91 -1.19 14.36 -1.16
C ALA A 91 -1.62 14.97 0.18
N SER A 92 -0.68 15.26 1.08
CA SER A 92 -0.94 15.88 2.39
C SER A 92 -0.27 17.24 2.48
N THR A 93 -0.90 18.19 3.17
CA THR A 93 -0.25 19.46 3.53
C THR A 93 0.96 19.22 4.45
N PRO A 94 1.93 20.14 4.54
CA PRO A 94 3.09 19.97 5.42
C PRO A 94 2.73 19.78 6.90
N SER A 95 1.66 20.44 7.36
CA SER A 95 1.08 20.29 8.71
C SER A 95 0.54 18.89 8.91
N TRP A 96 -0.28 18.39 7.99
CA TRP A 96 -0.88 17.06 8.08
C TRP A 96 0.17 15.95 7.95
N LYS A 97 1.11 16.07 7.01
CA LYS A 97 2.24 15.16 6.85
C LYS A 97 3.03 15.01 8.15
N ARG A 98 3.27 16.10 8.89
CA ARG A 98 3.94 16.03 10.19
C ARG A 98 3.17 15.20 11.21
N ARG A 99 1.83 15.28 11.21
CA ARG A 99 0.97 14.46 12.07
C ARG A 99 1.03 12.98 11.68
N LEU A 100 1.01 12.68 10.38
CA LEU A 100 1.19 11.31 9.87
C LEU A 100 2.54 10.71 10.26
N TYR A 101 3.61 11.49 10.21
CA TYR A 101 4.93 11.02 10.64
C TYR A 101 4.95 10.77 12.15
N HIS A 102 4.37 11.70 12.93
CA HIS A 102 4.32 11.58 14.38
C HIS A 102 3.48 10.38 14.85
N SER A 103 2.42 9.99 14.12
CA SER A 103 1.56 8.86 14.50
C SER A 103 2.29 7.51 14.49
N VAL A 104 3.39 7.41 13.71
CA VAL A 104 4.28 6.24 13.68
C VAL A 104 5.64 6.53 14.34
N ALA A 105 5.72 7.57 15.18
CA ALA A 105 6.93 8.00 15.88
C ALA A 105 8.14 8.28 14.96
N ALA A 106 7.89 8.67 13.71
CA ALA A 106 8.94 8.98 12.74
C ALA A 106 9.41 10.45 12.87
N PRO A 107 10.73 10.71 12.80
CA PRO A 107 11.24 12.08 12.74
C PRO A 107 10.87 12.74 11.40
N PRO A 108 10.78 14.09 11.31
CA PRO A 108 10.43 14.78 10.07
C PRO A 108 11.37 14.51 8.88
N SER A 109 12.62 14.09 9.16
CA SER A 109 13.63 13.73 8.16
C SER A 109 13.57 12.25 7.73
N ALA A 110 12.63 11.46 8.26
CA ALA A 110 12.51 10.04 7.91
C ALA A 110 12.23 9.83 6.42
N ASN A 111 12.77 8.74 5.88
CA ASN A 111 12.49 8.31 4.52
C ASN A 111 10.98 8.04 4.37
N LEU A 112 10.36 8.66 3.36
CA LEU A 112 8.94 8.53 3.06
C LEU A 112 8.50 7.07 2.92
N ASP A 113 9.32 6.23 2.29
CA ASP A 113 8.99 4.84 2.02
C ASP A 113 8.86 4.05 3.33
N HIS A 114 9.78 4.25 4.27
CA HIS A 114 9.69 3.60 5.59
C HIS A 114 8.48 4.09 6.38
N VAL A 115 8.13 5.38 6.26
CA VAL A 115 6.93 5.93 6.92
C VAL A 115 5.65 5.36 6.30
N ALA A 116 5.60 5.23 4.97
CA ALA A 116 4.47 4.64 4.27
C ALA A 116 4.26 3.18 4.67
N SER A 117 5.32 2.37 4.69
CA SER A 117 5.26 0.97 5.15
C SER A 117 4.82 0.89 6.61
N ALA A 118 5.40 1.70 7.50
CA ALA A 118 5.04 1.71 8.92
C ALA A 118 3.57 2.12 9.16
N LEU A 119 3.06 3.08 8.38
CA LEU A 119 1.65 3.45 8.42
C LEU A 119 0.77 2.28 7.97
N GLY A 120 1.12 1.62 6.85
CA GLY A 120 0.37 0.46 6.36
C GLY A 120 0.28 -0.67 7.38
N GLU A 121 1.43 -1.07 7.94
CA GLU A 121 1.48 -2.09 8.98
C GLU A 121 0.72 -1.68 10.25
N THR A 122 0.79 -0.41 10.65
CA THR A 122 0.09 0.08 11.84
C THR A 122 -1.41 0.09 11.62
N MET A 123 -1.88 0.52 10.43
CA MET A 123 -3.30 0.56 10.08
C MET A 123 -3.89 -0.84 9.94
N ALA A 124 -3.13 -1.83 9.43
CA ALA A 124 -3.59 -3.20 9.24
C ALA A 124 -3.70 -4.05 10.52
N ARG A 125 -3.40 -3.50 11.70
CA ARG A 125 -3.54 -4.25 12.97
C ARG A 125 -5.01 -4.56 13.27
N SER A 126 -5.28 -5.78 13.74
CA SER A 126 -6.63 -6.30 13.99
C SER A 126 -7.50 -5.44 14.92
N ASP A 127 -6.88 -4.77 15.89
CA ASP A 127 -7.57 -3.94 16.89
C ASP A 127 -7.47 -2.44 16.57
N ASN A 128 -7.13 -2.09 15.33
CA ASN A 128 -7.07 -0.71 14.87
C ASN A 128 -8.40 -0.29 14.22
N GLN A 129 -8.99 0.82 14.67
CA GLN A 129 -10.19 1.39 14.04
C GLN A 129 -9.98 1.69 12.55
N PHE A 130 -8.77 2.01 12.11
CA PHE A 130 -8.51 2.34 10.71
C PHE A 130 -8.30 1.11 9.81
N ALA A 131 -8.27 -0.10 10.37
CA ALA A 131 -8.02 -1.35 9.64
C ALA A 131 -9.02 -1.56 8.49
N ILE A 132 -10.25 -1.07 8.65
CA ILE A 132 -11.26 -1.12 7.59
C ILE A 132 -10.80 -0.45 6.29
N LEU A 133 -10.01 0.62 6.38
CA LEU A 133 -9.52 1.34 5.20
C LEU A 133 -8.56 0.52 4.34
N VAL A 134 -7.82 -0.42 4.95
CA VAL A 134 -6.85 -1.27 4.27
C VAL A 134 -7.42 -2.65 3.90
N GLY A 135 -8.75 -2.79 3.96
CA GLY A 135 -9.46 -4.02 3.59
C GLY A 135 -9.58 -5.04 4.73
N GLU A 136 -9.12 -4.70 5.94
CA GLU A 136 -9.23 -5.55 7.12
C GLU A 136 -10.58 -5.30 7.83
N GLY A 137 -11.46 -6.31 7.88
CA GLY A 137 -12.77 -6.23 8.53
C GLY A 137 -13.97 -6.33 7.59
N GLU A 138 -15.05 -5.60 7.89
CA GLU A 138 -16.29 -5.65 7.10
C GLU A 138 -16.10 -4.97 5.74
N LYS A 139 -16.52 -5.65 4.67
CA LYS A 139 -16.53 -5.08 3.32
C LYS A 139 -17.51 -3.91 3.24
N PHE A 140 -17.06 -2.81 2.67
CA PHE A 140 -17.86 -1.58 2.58
C PHE A 140 -17.98 -1.06 1.14
N ARG A 141 -18.88 -0.09 0.97
CA ARG A 141 -18.96 0.82 -0.17
C ARG A 141 -18.80 2.26 0.33
N ILE A 142 -18.16 3.09 -0.48
CA ILE A 142 -17.99 4.52 -0.19
C ILE A 142 -19.21 5.26 -0.76
N THR A 143 -19.78 6.16 0.03
CA THR A 143 -20.90 7.01 -0.38
C THR A 143 -20.65 8.46 0.03
N PHE A 144 -21.08 9.41 -0.80
CA PHE A 144 -20.98 10.85 -0.55
C PHE A 144 -22.38 11.41 -0.34
N PRO A 145 -22.85 11.53 0.92
CA PRO A 145 -24.24 11.85 1.23
C PRO A 145 -24.57 13.34 1.02
N THR A 146 -23.55 14.19 1.07
CA THR A 146 -23.66 15.64 0.98
C THR A 146 -22.85 16.15 -0.21
N ASP A 147 -23.16 17.35 -0.67
CA ASP A 147 -22.32 18.04 -1.63
C ASP A 147 -21.05 18.57 -1.00
N THR A 148 -20.05 18.74 -1.85
CA THR A 148 -18.79 19.35 -1.47
C THR A 148 -19.06 20.78 -1.00
N VAL A 149 -18.53 21.13 0.17
CA VAL A 149 -18.53 22.51 0.64
C VAL A 149 -17.27 23.17 0.12
N ASP A 150 -17.42 24.18 -0.74
CA ASP A 150 -16.33 25.02 -1.23
C ASP A 150 -16.39 26.36 -0.50
N TYR A 151 -15.29 26.74 0.16
CA TYR A 151 -15.22 27.97 0.95
C TYR A 151 -14.81 29.19 0.11
N GLY A 152 -14.41 28.99 -1.16
CA GLY A 152 -14.01 30.06 -2.08
C GLY A 152 -12.60 30.63 -1.83
N ASP A 153 -11.88 30.10 -0.85
CA ASP A 153 -10.50 30.47 -0.50
C ASP A 153 -9.47 29.40 -0.92
N GLY A 154 -9.88 28.47 -1.79
CA GLY A 154 -9.07 27.31 -2.17
C GLY A 154 -9.12 26.15 -1.18
N THR A 155 -9.95 26.24 -0.13
CA THR A 155 -10.22 25.13 0.79
C THR A 155 -11.59 24.51 0.53
N SER A 156 -11.73 23.24 0.89
CA SER A 156 -12.97 22.51 0.70
C SER A 156 -13.18 21.44 1.77
N TRP A 157 -14.43 21.14 2.09
CA TRP A 157 -14.81 20.06 2.98
C TRP A 157 -15.66 19.00 2.26
N VAL A 158 -15.34 17.72 2.49
CA VAL A 158 -16.02 16.58 1.89
C VAL A 158 -16.39 15.55 2.96
N GLU A 159 -17.67 15.22 3.05
CA GLU A 159 -18.14 14.06 3.80
C GLU A 159 -18.12 12.81 2.94
N CYS A 160 -17.60 11.71 3.48
CA CYS A 160 -17.84 10.39 2.92
C CYS A 160 -18.22 9.39 4.02
N ARG A 161 -18.97 8.36 3.65
CA ARG A 161 -19.43 7.30 4.54
C ARG A 161 -19.03 5.94 4.02
N LEU A 162 -18.52 5.11 4.92
CA LEU A 162 -18.31 3.69 4.67
C LEU A 162 -19.56 2.95 5.13
N ARG A 163 -20.27 2.33 4.18
CA ARG A 163 -21.48 1.55 4.46
C ARG A 163 -21.23 0.08 4.16
N GLY A 164 -21.68 -0.83 5.03
CA GLY A 164 -21.54 -2.27 4.82
C GLY A 164 -22.09 -2.68 3.46
N ARG A 165 -21.32 -3.44 2.68
CA ARG A 165 -21.65 -3.76 1.29
C ARG A 165 -22.99 -4.50 1.19
N ASP A 166 -23.21 -5.44 2.10
CA ASP A 166 -24.38 -6.32 2.12
C ASP A 166 -25.46 -5.85 3.10
N SER A 167 -25.05 -5.25 4.22
CA SER A 167 -25.95 -4.83 5.30
C SER A 167 -26.51 -3.43 5.14
N ASP A 168 -25.87 -2.60 4.31
CA ASP A 168 -26.05 -1.14 4.21
C ASP A 168 -25.92 -0.40 5.55
N LYS A 169 -25.40 -1.04 6.60
CA LYS A 169 -25.19 -0.38 7.89
C LYS A 169 -24.12 0.70 7.75
N LEU A 170 -24.32 1.83 8.41
CA LEU A 170 -23.28 2.85 8.54
C LEU A 170 -22.16 2.30 9.43
N LEU A 171 -20.95 2.17 8.88
CA LEU A 171 -19.78 1.68 9.61
C LEU A 171 -18.94 2.85 10.10
N VAL A 172 -18.65 3.80 9.21
CA VAL A 172 -17.78 4.95 9.51
C VAL A 172 -18.28 6.18 8.76
N MET A 173 -18.19 7.34 9.40
CA MET A 173 -18.25 8.66 8.75
C MET A 173 -16.88 9.30 8.78
N ILE A 174 -16.47 9.90 7.65
CA ILE A 174 -15.19 10.56 7.50
C ILE A 174 -15.43 11.95 6.92
N GLY A 175 -14.98 12.99 7.61
CA GLY A 175 -14.91 14.36 7.11
C GLY A 175 -13.49 14.65 6.62
N TRP A 176 -13.35 15.18 5.41
CA TRP A 176 -12.06 15.52 4.81
C TRP A 176 -11.98 17.03 4.65
N GLN A 177 -10.99 17.66 5.29
CA GLN A 177 -10.60 19.03 4.98
C GLN A 177 -9.50 18.99 3.93
N LEU A 178 -9.73 19.69 2.82
CA LEU A 178 -8.86 19.75 1.66
C LEU A 178 -8.40 21.18 1.40
N VAL A 179 -7.20 21.31 0.82
CA VAL A 179 -6.60 22.57 0.39
C VAL A 179 -6.06 22.39 -1.02
N GLN A 180 -6.35 23.32 -1.92
CA GLN A 180 -5.73 23.35 -3.25
C GLN A 180 -4.29 23.83 -3.15
N ARG A 181 -3.40 23.14 -3.84
CA ARG A 181 -2.02 23.56 -4.00
C ARG A 181 -1.95 24.70 -5.01
N GLU A 182 -1.26 25.79 -4.64
CA GLU A 182 -1.22 27.02 -5.45
C GLU A 182 -0.53 26.86 -6.82
N ASP A 183 0.39 25.89 -6.96
CA ASP A 183 1.21 25.72 -8.15
C ASP A 183 0.46 25.08 -9.33
N ASP A 184 -0.38 24.07 -9.07
CA ASP A 184 -1.05 23.27 -10.10
C ASP A 184 -2.52 22.95 -9.79
N GLY A 185 -3.06 23.48 -8.69
CA GLY A 185 -4.46 23.30 -8.30
C GLY A 185 -4.80 21.89 -7.81
N ALA A 186 -3.81 21.02 -7.56
CA ALA A 186 -4.08 19.69 -7.02
C ALA A 186 -4.55 19.76 -5.57
N TRP A 187 -5.47 18.87 -5.19
CA TRP A 187 -5.97 18.79 -3.81
C TRP A 187 -4.98 18.10 -2.89
N LEU A 188 -4.86 18.63 -1.68
CA LEU A 188 -4.09 18.08 -0.56
C LEU A 188 -5.02 17.89 0.65
N VAL A 189 -4.77 16.84 1.43
CA VAL A 189 -5.41 16.58 2.72
C VAL A 189 -4.78 17.46 3.79
N ASP A 190 -5.59 18.24 4.50
CA ASP A 190 -5.15 19.06 5.63
C ASP A 190 -5.59 18.49 6.98
N SER A 191 -6.78 17.91 7.05
CA SER A 191 -7.25 17.16 8.22
C SER A 191 -8.30 16.12 7.86
N VAL A 192 -8.49 15.18 8.78
CA VAL A 192 -9.51 14.14 8.69
C VAL A 192 -10.23 14.02 10.03
N ASP A 193 -11.55 14.14 9.99
CA ASP A 193 -12.44 13.82 11.11
C ASP A 193 -12.94 12.38 10.92
N TRP A 194 -12.84 11.57 11.98
CA TRP A 194 -13.20 10.16 11.95
C TRP A 194 -14.23 9.84 13.02
N GLN A 195 -15.35 9.22 12.62
CA GLN A 195 -16.33 8.69 13.54
C GLN A 195 -16.69 7.24 13.20
N ASP A 196 -16.41 6.35 14.13
CA ASP A 196 -16.66 4.92 14.01
C ASP A 196 -17.98 4.52 14.68
N PHE A 197 -18.83 3.81 13.94
CA PHE A 197 -20.13 3.33 14.40
C PHE A 197 -20.15 1.81 14.63
N ARG A 198 -19.03 1.12 14.35
CA ARG A 198 -18.89 -0.31 14.62
C ARG A 198 -18.81 -0.54 16.12
N ASP A 199 -19.50 -1.57 16.57
CA ASP A 199 -19.75 -1.78 18.01
C ASP A 199 -18.47 -1.87 18.85
N GLN A 200 -17.38 -2.39 18.29
CA GLN A 200 -16.09 -2.52 18.96
C GLN A 200 -15.31 -1.21 19.14
N PHE A 201 -15.67 -0.13 18.42
CA PHE A 201 -14.94 1.15 18.42
C PHE A 201 -15.80 2.34 18.83
N ARG A 202 -17.05 2.12 19.26
CA ARG A 202 -17.92 3.20 19.74
C ARG A 202 -17.27 3.89 20.96
N PRO A 203 -17.10 5.23 20.95
CA PRO A 203 -16.57 5.95 22.11
C PRO A 203 -17.51 5.75 23.32
N GLY A 204 -16.92 5.56 24.49
CA GLY A 204 -17.48 4.98 25.75
C GLY A 204 -18.76 5.58 26.37
N ILE A 205 -19.59 6.28 25.63
CA ILE A 205 -21.04 6.31 25.87
C ILE A 205 -21.54 4.93 25.42
N GLY A 206 -21.70 4.00 26.36
CA GLY A 206 -22.16 2.63 26.07
C GLY A 206 -23.41 2.64 25.18
N ARG A 207 -23.66 1.54 24.45
CA ARG A 207 -24.80 1.40 23.51
C ARG A 207 -26.11 1.98 24.06
N GLU A 208 -26.38 1.74 25.34
CA GLU A 208 -27.58 2.23 26.04
C GLU A 208 -27.61 3.76 26.13
N GLU A 209 -26.49 4.38 26.51
CA GLU A 209 -26.37 5.81 26.69
C GLU A 209 -26.41 6.55 25.34
N TRP A 210 -25.88 5.93 24.27
CA TRP A 210 -25.97 6.48 22.91
C TRP A 210 -27.39 6.39 22.35
N MET A 211 -28.06 5.24 22.50
CA MET A 211 -29.47 5.09 22.14
C MET A 211 -30.37 6.04 22.93
N ARG A 212 -30.01 6.37 24.17
CA ARG A 212 -30.75 7.35 24.98
C ARG A 212 -30.59 8.79 24.49
N ILE A 213 -29.41 9.17 24.01
CA ILE A 213 -29.11 10.57 23.63
C ILE A 213 -29.42 10.85 22.16
N CYS A 214 -29.16 9.88 21.27
CA CYS A 214 -29.16 10.08 19.81
C CYS A 214 -30.09 9.12 19.04
N GLY A 215 -30.70 8.14 19.73
CA GLY A 215 -31.58 7.13 19.13
C GLY A 215 -33.03 7.58 19.01
#